data_AF-Q7U4G1-F1
#
_entry.id   AF-Q7U4G1-F1
#
_cell.length_a   1.000
_cell.length_b   1.000
_cell.length_c   1.000
_cell.angle_alpha   90.00
_cell.angle_beta   90.00
_cell.angle_gamma   90.00
#
_symmetry.space_group_name_H-M   'P 1'
#
loop_
_entity.id
_entity.type
_entity.pdbx_description
1 polymer ?
#
loop_
_entity_poly.entity_id
_entity_poly.type
_entity_poly.pdbx_seq_one_letter_code
_entity_poly.pdbx_strand_id
1 'polypeptide(L)'
;MCDNMAQDPKHLVQRQPHYCIIDEVDSILIGEARTPLIISGKVEKPKQKFSLAAFISTKLEHGQDSDNDEFEAFGDMAKPSVHC
;
A
#
# COMPACT_ATOMS: atom_id res chain seq x y z
N MET A 1 4.63 -15.60 1.86
CA MET A 1 4.84 -14.13 1.84
C MET A 1 6.00 -13.69 2.75
N CYS A 2 6.23 -14.30 3.93
CA CYS A 2 7.36 -13.93 4.80
C CYS A 2 8.74 -14.00 4.14
N ASP A 3 8.96 -14.97 3.24
CA ASP A 3 10.21 -15.07 2.46
C ASP A 3 10.47 -13.82 1.61
N ASN A 4 9.42 -13.14 1.12
CA ASN A 4 9.54 -11.90 0.36
C ASN A 4 9.89 -10.68 1.25
N MET A 5 9.91 -10.87 2.58
CA MET A 5 10.31 -9.86 3.57
C MET A 5 11.68 -10.17 4.20
N ALA A 6 12.30 -11.31 3.87
CA ALA A 6 13.59 -11.71 4.41
C ALA A 6 14.71 -10.82 3.90
N GLN A 7 15.59 -10.34 4.79
CA GLN A 7 16.73 -9.49 4.42
C GLN A 7 17.99 -10.28 4.03
N ASP A 8 18.13 -11.52 4.54
CA ASP A 8 19.22 -12.43 4.22
C ASP A 8 18.64 -13.69 3.55
N PRO A 9 19.21 -14.16 2.42
CA PRO A 9 18.82 -15.41 1.77
C PRO A 9 18.80 -16.63 2.68
N LYS A 10 19.59 -16.65 3.76
CA LYS A 10 19.61 -17.74 4.74
C LYS A 10 18.31 -17.87 5.54
N HIS A 11 17.46 -16.83 5.53
CA HIS A 11 16.18 -16.83 6.22
C HIS A 11 15.01 -17.25 5.31
N LEU A 12 15.27 -17.58 4.04
CA LEU A 12 14.26 -18.13 3.15
C LEU A 12 13.90 -19.56 3.58
N VAL A 13 12.61 -19.80 3.81
CA VAL A 13 12.10 -21.10 4.28
C VAL A 13 11.54 -21.92 3.12
N GLN A 14 10.89 -21.26 2.15
CA GLN A 14 10.31 -21.92 1.00
C GLN A 14 11.34 -22.06 -0.14
N ARG A 15 11.45 -23.29 -0.68
CA ARG A 15 12.17 -23.56 -1.93
C ARG A 15 11.29 -23.23 -3.14
N GLN A 16 11.81 -23.42 -4.35
CA GLN A 16 11.04 -23.23 -5.58
C GLN A 16 9.75 -24.10 -5.56
N PRO A 17 8.56 -23.52 -5.75
CA PRO A 17 7.33 -24.29 -5.83
C PRO A 17 7.31 -25.09 -7.14
N HIS A 18 7.06 -26.40 -7.05
CA HIS A 18 7.07 -27.32 -8.20
C HIS A 18 5.67 -27.84 -8.55
N TYR A 19 4.92 -28.32 -7.55
CA TYR A 19 3.58 -28.86 -7.71
C TYR A 19 2.86 -28.84 -6.35
N CYS A 20 1.54 -28.66 -6.36
CA CYS A 20 0.70 -28.87 -5.18
C CYS A 20 -0.62 -29.53 -5.58
N ILE A 21 -1.10 -30.44 -4.75
CA ILE A 21 -2.47 -30.95 -4.83
C ILE A 21 -3.27 -30.16 -3.81
N ILE A 22 -4.39 -29.60 -4.26
CA ILE A 22 -5.28 -28.80 -3.42
C ILE A 22 -6.56 -29.61 -3.25
N ASP A 23 -6.87 -29.94 -2.00
CA ASP A 23 -8.17 -30.51 -1.66
C ASP A 23 -9.21 -29.39 -1.54
N GLU A 24 -10.48 -29.69 -1.86
CA GLU A 24 -11.57 -28.70 -1.89
C GLU A 24 -11.24 -27.45 -2.73
N VAL A 25 -10.92 -27.67 -4.01
CA VAL A 25 -10.45 -26.60 -4.91
C VAL A 25 -11.40 -25.40 -5.03
N ASP A 26 -12.70 -25.63 -4.91
CA ASP A 26 -13.74 -24.60 -5.00
C ASP A 26 -13.74 -23.70 -3.75
N SER A 27 -13.60 -24.27 -2.56
CA SER A 27 -13.54 -23.48 -1.32
C SER A 27 -12.28 -22.62 -1.26
N ILE A 28 -11.12 -23.16 -1.65
CA ILE A 28 -9.83 -22.46 -1.58
C ILE A 28 -9.67 -21.43 -2.72
N LEU A 29 -9.84 -21.84 -3.99
CA LEU A 29 -9.52 -20.96 -5.13
C LEU A 29 -10.64 -19.96 -5.48
N ILE A 30 -11.87 -20.18 -5.01
CA ILE A 30 -13.01 -19.26 -5.26
C ILE A 30 -13.42 -18.55 -3.97
N GLY A 31 -13.54 -19.30 -2.88
CA GLY A 31 -13.93 -18.77 -1.57
C GLY A 31 -12.80 -17.95 -0.96
N GLU A 32 -11.77 -18.64 -0.51
CA GLU A 32 -10.68 -18.05 0.27
C GLU A 32 -9.78 -17.12 -0.56
N ALA A 33 -9.64 -17.36 -1.86
CA ALA A 33 -8.87 -16.48 -2.75
C ALA A 33 -9.38 -15.02 -2.77
N ARG A 34 -10.63 -14.77 -2.38
CA ARG A 34 -11.19 -13.40 -2.24
C ARG A 34 -10.80 -12.74 -0.92
N THR A 35 -10.32 -13.49 0.07
CA THR A 35 -9.78 -12.96 1.32
C THR A 35 -8.26 -12.82 1.19
N PRO A 36 -7.72 -11.59 1.18
CA PRO A 36 -6.29 -11.41 1.02
C PRO A 36 -5.53 -11.96 2.23
N LEU A 37 -4.42 -12.66 1.98
CA LEU A 37 -3.49 -13.09 3.03
C LEU A 37 -2.67 -11.88 3.50
N ILE A 38 -2.91 -11.43 4.73
CA ILE A 38 -2.25 -10.25 5.31
C ILE A 38 -1.24 -10.68 6.38
N ILE A 39 0.03 -10.27 6.24
CA ILE A 39 1.01 -10.33 7.32
C ILE A 39 0.87 -9.06 8.17
N SER A 40 0.36 -9.20 9.39
CA SER A 40 0.32 -8.10 10.36
C SER A 40 1.57 -8.09 11.23
N GLY A 41 2.05 -6.88 11.56
CA GLY A 41 3.18 -6.67 12.46
C GLY A 41 2.92 -5.46 13.34
N LYS A 42 3.58 -5.41 14.51
CA LYS A 42 3.56 -4.22 15.35
C LYS A 42 4.33 -3.12 14.63
N VAL A 43 3.62 -2.06 14.25
CA VAL A 43 4.22 -0.84 13.72
C VAL A 43 3.91 0.28 14.68
N GLU A 44 4.95 0.91 15.24
CA GLU A 44 4.78 2.16 15.96
C GLU A 44 4.39 3.24 14.96
N LYS A 45 3.12 3.67 15.01
CA LYS A 45 2.64 4.77 14.15
C LYS A 45 3.03 6.10 14.80
N PRO A 46 3.92 6.91 14.20
CA PRO A 46 4.22 8.23 14.74
C PRO A 46 3.01 9.14 14.57
N LYS A 47 2.26 9.36 15.66
CA LYS A 47 1.06 10.22 15.69
C LYS A 47 1.32 11.63 15.13
N GLN A 48 2.55 12.11 15.32
CA GLN A 48 3.00 13.43 14.83
C GLN A 48 2.83 13.62 13.32
N LYS A 49 3.03 12.57 12.50
CA LYS A 49 2.90 12.69 11.04
C LYS A 49 1.46 12.96 10.62
N PHE A 50 0.49 12.35 11.29
CA PHE A 50 -0.93 12.57 11.00
C PHE A 50 -1.37 13.98 11.43
N SER A 51 -0.90 14.46 12.58
CA SER A 51 -1.18 15.82 13.03
C SER A 51 -0.57 16.88 12.10
N LEU A 52 0.66 16.65 11.63
CA LEU A 52 1.33 17.56 10.70
C LEU A 52 0.66 17.56 9.32
N ALA A 53 0.30 16.39 8.80
CA ALA A 53 -0.42 16.27 7.53
C ALA A 53 -1.79 16.98 7.59
N ALA A 54 -2.53 16.83 8.69
CA ALA A 54 -3.79 17.54 8.91
C ALA A 54 -3.60 19.06 8.93
N PHE A 55 -2.53 19.55 9.58
CA PHE A 55 -2.21 20.97 9.59
C PHE A 55 -1.86 21.49 8.19
N ILE A 56 -0.97 20.80 7.47
CA ILE A 56 -0.55 21.20 6.12
C ILE A 56 -1.74 21.23 5.18
N SER A 57 -2.66 20.26 5.27
CA SER A 57 -3.86 20.20 4.44
C SER A 57 -4.76 21.44 4.54
N THR A 58 -4.72 22.19 5.66
CA THR A 58 -5.49 23.44 5.81
C THR A 58 -4.87 24.65 5.11
N LYS A 59 -3.61 24.52 4.67
CA LYS A 59 -2.80 25.57 4.05
C LYS A 59 -2.55 25.35 2.57
N LEU A 60 -3.15 24.31 1.99
CA LEU A 60 -3.05 23.99 0.58
C LEU A 60 -4.21 24.65 -0.17
N GLU A 61 -3.89 25.42 -1.20
CA GLU A 61 -4.88 25.93 -2.16
C GLU A 61 -4.92 25.04 -3.40
N HIS A 62 -6.07 24.98 -4.06
CA HIS A 62 -6.22 24.21 -5.30
C HIS A 62 -5.31 24.78 -6.39
N GLY A 63 -4.44 23.94 -6.95
CA GLY A 63 -3.71 24.29 -8.16
C GLY A 63 -4.70 24.45 -9.30
N GLN A 64 -4.80 25.65 -9.88
CA GLN A 64 -5.54 25.85 -11.11
C GLN A 64 -4.69 25.30 -12.25
N ASP A 65 -4.92 24.05 -12.64
CA ASP A 65 -4.55 23.58 -13.97
C ASP A 65 -5.83 23.33 -14.75
N SER A 66 -6.03 24.20 -15.74
CA SER A 66 -7.08 24.08 -16.74
C SER A 66 -6.73 22.96 -17.71
N ASP A 67 -7.80 22.39 -18.25
CA ASP A 67 -7.87 21.53 -19.41
C ASP A 67 -7.83 20.02 -19.16
N ASN A 68 -8.91 19.40 -19.64
CA ASN A 68 -9.18 17.97 -19.72
C ASN A 68 -7.93 17.17 -20.04
N ASP A 69 -7.61 16.19 -19.20
CA ASP A 69 -7.18 14.85 -19.59
C ASP A 69 -7.35 13.93 -18.37
N GLU A 70 -7.45 12.64 -18.64
CA GLU A 70 -7.94 11.56 -17.78
C GLU A 70 -7.53 11.59 -16.30
N PHE A 71 -8.46 11.17 -15.43
CA PHE A 71 -8.29 11.11 -13.97
C PHE A 71 -7.21 10.08 -13.57
N GLU A 72 -5.95 10.50 -13.56
CA GLU A 72 -4.92 9.83 -12.78
C GLU A 72 -4.92 10.39 -11.36
N ALA A 73 -5.76 9.80 -10.49
CA ALA A 73 -5.69 10.05 -9.05
C ALA A 73 -4.46 9.40 -8.42
N PHE A 74 -3.28 9.83 -8.83
CA PHE A 74 -2.03 9.49 -8.17
C PHE A 74 -1.02 10.63 -8.31
N GLY A 75 -1.09 11.62 -7.41
CA GLY A 75 0.11 12.37 -7.05
C GLY A 75 0.11 13.89 -7.24
N ASP A 76 -1.03 14.55 -7.48
CA ASP A 76 -1.03 16.01 -7.48
C ASP A 76 -0.95 16.56 -6.04
N MET A 77 0.27 16.84 -5.60
CA MET A 77 0.52 17.66 -4.41
C MET A 77 0.13 19.09 -4.74
N ALA A 78 -0.96 19.57 -4.14
CA ALA A 78 -1.29 20.99 -4.13
C ALA A 78 -0.07 21.81 -3.69
N LYS A 79 0.25 22.85 -4.46
CA LYS A 79 1.41 23.72 -4.17
C LYS A 79 1.11 24.51 -2.90
N PRO A 80 2.04 24.59 -1.93
CA PRO A 80 1.84 25.42 -0.75
C PRO A 80 1.71 26.88 -1.18
N SER A 81 0.73 27.59 -0.61
CA SER A 81 0.52 29.03 -0.82
C SER A 81 1.64 29.83 -0.15
N VAL A 82 2.84 29.77 -0.73
CA VAL A 82 3.98 30.61 -0.34
C VAL A 82 3.87 31.87 -1.20
N HIS A 83 3.23 32.89 -0.65
CA HIS A 83 3.32 34.24 -1.20
C HIS A 83 4.62 34.86 -0.68
N CYS A 84 5.64 34.89 -1.54
CA CYS A 84 6.86 35.66 -1.32
C CYS A 84 6.63 37.12 -1.67
#